data_AF-A0A7R8WZB6-F1
#
_entry.id   AF-A0A7R8WZB6-F1
#
_cell.length_a   1.000
_cell.length_b   1.000
_cell.length_c   1.000
_cell.angle_alpha   90.00
_cell.angle_beta   90.00
_cell.angle_gamma   90.00
#
_symmetry.space_group_name_H-M   'P 1'
#
loop_
_entity.id
_entity.type
_entity.pdbx_description
1 polymer ?
#
loop_
_entity_poly.entity_id
_entity_poly.type
_entity_poly.pdbx_seq_one_letter_code
_entity_poly.pdbx_strand_id
1 'polypeptide(L)'
;MVESISAFDGAWVGNAQHMSMFFGFFLCYLIGILMDKGYPIPPYADDAFLILALTVEWILFAYHLHGRSPLDVLVHTLLVNAIPAGILLAFLYAWKKSQILPILAFMYAWLIQGTWFWQVGFILYPPWKSTWNVESHEHMTIATVIFIAHLFLDAVLILILNGFIATRSRGRRRLEKGLEEEKKSLLSQGEPDEAVVRKTVPIP
;
A
#
# COMPACT_ATOMS: atom_id res chain seq x y z
N MET A 1 25.87 34.87 10.35
CA MET A 1 25.40 33.49 10.05
C MET A 1 24.63 32.84 11.21
N VAL A 2 24.28 33.56 12.29
CA VAL A 2 23.53 33.03 13.45
C VAL A 2 22.10 33.58 13.51
N GLU A 3 21.81 34.69 12.83
CA GLU A 3 20.48 35.32 12.78
C GLU A 3 19.48 34.66 11.82
N SER A 4 19.93 33.78 10.92
CA SER A 4 19.01 33.04 10.03
C SER A 4 18.31 31.86 10.72
N ILE A 5 18.75 31.48 11.92
CA ILE A 5 18.21 30.33 12.66
C ILE A 5 17.01 30.74 13.52
N SER A 6 16.93 32.01 13.95
CA SER A 6 15.78 32.51 14.73
C SER A 6 14.52 32.77 13.89
N ALA A 7 14.61 32.73 12.55
CA ALA A 7 13.44 32.82 11.67
C ALA A 7 12.60 31.52 11.65
N PHE A 8 13.10 30.45 12.26
CA PHE A 8 12.44 29.15 12.35
C PHE A 8 12.04 28.88 13.80
N ASP A 9 11.02 29.57 14.31
CA ASP A 9 10.40 29.22 15.59
C ASP A 9 9.98 27.74 15.61
N GLY A 10 9.98 27.08 16.78
CA GLY A 10 9.83 25.62 16.89
C GLY A 10 8.59 25.03 16.21
N ALA A 11 7.50 25.80 16.09
CA ALA A 11 6.30 25.39 15.37
C ALA A 11 6.51 25.30 13.85
N TRP A 12 7.30 26.22 13.26
CA TRP A 12 7.67 26.17 11.84
C TRP A 12 8.51 24.94 11.51
N VAL A 13 9.46 24.59 12.38
CA VAL A 13 10.34 23.43 12.18
C VAL A 13 9.52 22.12 12.24
N GLY A 14 8.61 21.98 13.21
CA GLY A 14 7.72 20.83 13.29
C GLY A 14 6.80 20.70 12.07
N ASN A 15 6.23 21.81 11.60
CA ASN A 15 5.40 21.83 10.41
C ASN A 15 6.21 21.54 9.13
N ALA A 16 7.46 22.01 9.06
CA ALA A 16 8.34 21.75 7.92
C ALA A 16 8.66 20.26 7.77
N GLN A 17 8.83 19.51 8.86
CA GLN A 17 8.98 18.05 8.82
C GLN A 17 7.75 17.39 8.16
N HIS A 18 6.55 17.70 8.64
CA HIS A 18 5.31 17.14 8.08
C HIS A 18 5.09 17.55 6.62
N MET A 19 5.32 18.83 6.28
CA MET A 19 5.24 19.32 4.90
C MET A 19 6.18 18.57 3.97
N SER A 20 7.42 18.31 4.42
CA SER A 20 8.44 17.59 3.63
C SER A 20 8.03 16.13 3.39
N MET A 21 7.49 15.47 4.42
CA MET A 21 6.93 14.12 4.30
C MET A 21 5.78 14.09 3.29
N PHE A 22 4.77 14.95 3.44
CA PHE A 22 3.63 15.00 2.52
C PHE A 22 4.05 15.35 1.10
N PHE A 23 5.04 16.22 0.94
CA PHE A 23 5.59 16.56 -0.37
C PHE A 23 6.26 15.35 -1.06
N GLY A 24 7.00 14.52 -0.32
CA GLY A 24 7.57 13.28 -0.84
C GLY A 24 6.50 12.34 -1.40
N PHE A 25 5.44 12.08 -0.62
CA PHE A 25 4.31 11.26 -1.09
C PHE A 25 3.55 11.93 -2.25
N PHE A 26 3.32 13.24 -2.20
CA PHE A 26 2.70 13.98 -3.28
C PHE A 26 3.46 13.82 -4.60
N LEU A 27 4.80 13.95 -4.57
CA LEU A 27 5.63 13.73 -5.76
C LEU A 27 5.52 12.30 -6.29
N CYS A 28 5.53 11.30 -5.42
CA CYS A 28 5.32 9.91 -5.81
C CYS A 28 4.01 9.71 -6.58
N TYR A 29 2.89 10.20 -6.04
CA TYR A 29 1.59 10.09 -6.70
C TYR A 29 1.51 10.92 -7.98
N LEU A 30 2.13 12.11 -8.01
CA LEU A 30 2.19 12.94 -9.21
C LEU A 30 2.90 12.20 -10.35
N ILE A 31 4.06 11.57 -10.07
CA ILE A 31 4.79 10.76 -11.06
C ILE A 31 3.93 9.60 -11.56
N GLY A 32 3.24 8.87 -10.67
CA GLY A 32 2.30 7.81 -11.07
C GLY A 32 1.22 8.31 -12.02
N ILE A 33 0.56 9.44 -11.70
CA ILE A 33 -0.49 10.03 -12.56
C ILE A 33 0.06 10.45 -13.93
N LEU A 34 1.26 11.04 -13.97
CA LEU A 34 1.89 11.43 -15.23
C LEU A 34 2.25 10.21 -16.09
N MET A 35 2.75 9.14 -15.47
CA MET A 35 3.01 7.87 -16.16
C MET A 35 1.71 7.27 -16.72
N ASP A 36 0.64 7.23 -15.93
CA ASP A 36 -0.67 6.73 -16.38
C ASP A 36 -1.27 7.55 -17.54
N LYS A 37 -0.95 8.85 -17.61
CA LYS A 37 -1.34 9.73 -18.72
C LYS A 37 -0.44 9.62 -19.96
N GLY A 38 0.58 8.78 -19.94
CA GLY A 38 1.46 8.54 -21.09
C GLY A 38 2.56 9.59 -21.30
N TYR A 39 2.91 10.36 -20.26
CA TYR A 39 4.10 11.23 -20.33
C TYR A 39 5.38 10.38 -20.46
N PRO A 40 6.42 10.89 -21.15
CA PRO A 40 7.67 10.15 -21.41
C PRO A 40 8.56 10.08 -20.17
N ILE A 41 8.08 9.43 -19.12
CA ILE A 41 8.79 9.20 -17.86
C ILE A 41 9.46 7.81 -17.91
N PRO A 42 10.68 7.65 -17.37
CA PRO A 42 11.35 6.35 -17.32
C PRO A 42 10.48 5.26 -16.66
N PRO A 43 10.52 4.01 -17.14
CA PRO A 43 9.89 2.89 -16.46
C PRO A 43 10.38 2.76 -15.01
N TYR A 44 9.49 2.33 -14.10
CA TYR A 44 9.77 2.16 -12.67
C TYR A 44 10.05 3.45 -11.89
N ALA A 45 9.85 4.63 -12.49
CA ALA A 45 9.98 5.90 -11.77
C ALA A 45 8.99 5.99 -10.61
N ASP A 46 7.76 5.50 -10.77
CA ASP A 46 6.76 5.37 -9.70
C ASP A 46 7.30 4.61 -8.49
N ASP A 47 7.94 3.46 -8.69
CA ASP A 47 8.55 2.69 -7.58
C ASP A 47 9.72 3.44 -6.94
N ALA A 48 10.56 4.09 -7.74
CA ALA A 48 11.72 4.83 -7.24
C ALA A 48 11.30 6.01 -6.37
N PHE A 49 10.28 6.76 -6.80
CA PHE A 49 9.73 7.86 -6.01
C PHE A 49 8.97 7.37 -4.77
N LEU A 50 8.37 6.17 -4.81
CA LEU A 50 7.78 5.54 -3.63
C LEU A 50 8.83 5.20 -2.57
N ILE A 51 9.93 4.56 -3.00
CA ILE A 51 11.08 4.25 -2.14
C ILE A 51 11.68 5.53 -1.56
N LEU A 52 11.80 6.59 -2.37
CA LEU A 52 12.27 7.90 -1.90
C LEU A 52 11.32 8.48 -0.85
N ALA A 53 10.00 8.46 -1.08
CA ALA A 53 9.01 8.96 -0.14
C ALA A 53 9.08 8.23 1.21
N LEU A 54 9.15 6.89 1.18
CA LEU A 54 9.32 6.07 2.39
C LEU A 54 10.64 6.35 3.11
N THR A 55 11.73 6.61 2.36
CA THR A 55 13.03 6.98 2.94
C THR A 55 12.97 8.34 3.64
N VAL A 56 12.31 9.32 3.02
CA VAL A 56 12.07 10.64 3.64
C VAL A 56 11.23 10.50 4.91
N GLU A 57 10.15 9.72 4.86
CA GLU A 57 9.32 9.42 6.02
C GLU A 57 10.14 8.80 7.16
N TRP A 58 10.93 7.76 6.86
CA TRP A 58 11.77 7.06 7.84
C TRP A 58 12.73 8.02 8.55
N ILE A 59 13.46 8.84 7.79
CA ILE A 59 14.42 9.81 8.35
C ILE A 59 13.68 10.80 9.25
N LEU A 60 12.57 11.37 8.79
CA LEU A 60 11.83 12.36 9.57
C LEU A 60 11.27 11.77 10.87
N PHE A 61 10.67 10.58 10.81
CA PHE A 61 10.14 9.90 11.98
C PHE A 61 11.24 9.51 12.98
N ALA A 62 12.41 9.07 12.50
CA ALA A 62 13.53 8.72 13.37
C ALA A 62 14.01 9.88 14.24
N TYR A 63 13.90 11.13 13.76
CA TYR A 63 14.36 12.31 14.48
C TYR A 63 13.22 13.14 15.12
N HIS A 64 11.95 12.75 14.95
CA HIS A 64 10.79 13.47 15.49
C HIS A 64 10.55 13.26 17.00
N LEU A 65 11.11 12.22 17.60
CA LEU A 65 10.70 11.73 18.94
C LEU A 65 11.37 12.44 20.13
N HIS A 66 12.28 13.38 19.89
CA HIS A 66 13.00 14.07 20.98
C HIS A 66 12.02 14.87 21.87
N GLY A 67 12.10 14.63 23.18
CA GLY A 67 11.28 15.33 24.18
C GLY A 67 9.85 14.81 24.37
N ARG A 68 9.51 13.65 23.79
CA ARG A 68 8.22 12.97 24.00
C ARG A 68 8.23 12.05 25.22
N SER A 69 7.04 11.66 25.70
CA SER A 69 6.90 10.72 26.82
C SER A 69 7.38 9.30 26.42
N PRO A 70 7.77 8.44 27.38
CA PRO A 70 8.31 7.12 27.09
C PRO A 70 7.40 6.24 26.23
N LEU A 71 6.09 6.23 26.50
CA LEU A 71 5.12 5.49 25.70
C LEU A 71 5.01 6.04 24.28
N ASP A 72 4.97 7.37 24.11
CA ASP A 72 4.93 8.04 22.80
C ASP A 72 6.17 7.68 21.96
N VAL A 73 7.37 7.75 22.57
CA VAL A 73 8.62 7.31 21.95
C VAL A 73 8.55 5.84 21.55
N LEU A 74 8.09 4.95 22.43
CA LEU A 74 8.05 3.51 22.15
C LEU A 74 7.14 3.18 20.96
N VAL A 75 5.89 3.64 20.97
CA VAL A 75 4.91 3.25 19.95
C VAL A 75 5.29 3.77 18.56
N HIS A 76 5.89 4.97 18.51
CA HIS A 76 6.46 5.49 17.27
C HIS A 76 7.75 4.79 16.88
N THR A 77 8.61 4.39 17.82
CA THR A 77 9.82 3.62 17.51
C THR A 77 9.47 2.28 16.87
N LEU A 78 8.40 1.61 17.32
CA LEU A 78 7.90 0.40 16.67
C LEU A 78 7.48 0.68 15.21
N LEU A 79 6.82 1.80 14.94
CA LEU A 79 6.48 2.24 13.58
C LEU A 79 7.75 2.55 12.75
N VAL A 80 8.68 3.35 13.31
CA VAL A 80 9.93 3.75 12.65
C VAL A 80 10.74 2.52 12.24
N ASN A 81 10.74 1.45 13.06
CA ASN A 81 11.43 0.20 12.75
C ASN A 81 10.74 -0.63 11.66
N ALA A 82 9.42 -0.47 11.46
CA ALA A 82 8.69 -1.15 10.39
C ALA A 82 8.96 -0.52 9.00
N ILE A 83 9.17 0.79 8.93
CA ILE A 83 9.40 1.51 7.67
C ILE A 83 10.62 0.99 6.87
N PRO A 84 11.83 0.80 7.45
CA PRO A 84 12.98 0.31 6.69
C PRO A 84 12.76 -1.12 6.18
N ALA A 85 12.04 -1.97 6.92
CA ALA A 85 11.62 -3.28 6.41
C ALA A 85 10.68 -3.11 5.20
N GLY A 86 9.73 -2.16 5.26
CA GLY A 86 8.87 -1.78 4.14
C GLY A 86 9.65 -1.29 2.92
N ILE A 87 10.69 -0.45 3.12
CA ILE A 87 11.58 0.02 2.05
C ILE A 87 12.29 -1.15 1.37
N LEU A 88 12.86 -2.09 2.14
CA LEU A 88 13.50 -3.28 1.58
C LEU A 88 12.53 -4.13 0.77
N LEU A 89 11.30 -4.29 1.24
CA LEU A 89 10.25 -5.01 0.51
C LEU A 89 9.78 -4.25 -0.72
N ALA A 90 9.80 -2.91 -0.71
CA ALA A 90 9.52 -2.07 -1.88
C ALA A 90 10.57 -2.30 -2.98
N PHE A 91 11.85 -2.37 -2.62
CA PHE A 91 12.92 -2.75 -3.57
C PHE A 91 12.70 -4.17 -4.13
N LEU A 92 12.35 -5.14 -3.27
CA LEU A 92 12.10 -6.50 -3.71
C LEU A 92 10.89 -6.59 -4.64
N TYR A 93 9.82 -5.85 -4.34
CA TYR A 93 8.64 -5.69 -5.17
C TYR A 93 9.00 -5.09 -6.53
N ALA A 94 9.74 -3.97 -6.56
CA ALA A 94 10.17 -3.32 -7.79
C ALA A 94 11.03 -4.24 -8.68
N TRP A 95 11.90 -5.06 -8.08
CA TRP A 95 12.69 -6.04 -8.82
C TRP A 95 11.82 -7.20 -9.35
N LYS A 96 10.91 -7.73 -8.53
CA LYS A 96 10.20 -8.99 -8.79
C LYS A 96 8.69 -8.82 -8.92
N LYS A 97 8.24 -7.81 -9.68
CA LYS A 97 6.81 -7.49 -9.91
C LYS A 97 5.95 -8.62 -10.48
N SER A 98 6.55 -9.65 -11.09
CA SER A 98 5.82 -10.81 -11.61
C SER A 98 5.56 -11.91 -10.57
N GLN A 99 6.20 -11.84 -9.41
CA GLN A 99 6.10 -12.85 -8.36
C GLN A 99 5.13 -12.39 -7.28
N ILE A 100 4.19 -13.27 -6.91
CA ILE A 100 3.16 -12.95 -5.92
C ILE A 100 3.73 -12.69 -4.52
N LEU A 101 4.82 -13.38 -4.14
CA LEU A 101 5.36 -13.29 -2.78
C LEU A 101 5.95 -11.90 -2.47
N PRO A 102 6.84 -11.31 -3.29
CA PRO A 102 7.27 -9.91 -3.15
C PRO A 102 6.13 -8.91 -3.06
N ILE A 103 5.09 -9.08 -3.88
CA ILE A 103 3.90 -8.22 -3.87
C ILE A 103 3.18 -8.33 -2.52
N LEU A 104 2.90 -9.55 -2.07
CA LEU A 104 2.20 -9.77 -0.79
C LEU A 104 3.02 -9.28 0.40
N ALA A 105 4.33 -9.50 0.40
CA ALA A 105 5.21 -9.03 1.47
C ALA A 105 5.22 -7.49 1.53
N PHE A 106 5.35 -6.82 0.39
CA PHE A 106 5.28 -5.37 0.30
C PHE A 106 3.91 -4.82 0.77
N MET A 107 2.81 -5.42 0.33
CA MET A 107 1.47 -5.04 0.76
C MET A 107 1.23 -5.28 2.25
N TYR A 108 1.78 -6.35 2.81
CA TYR A 108 1.74 -6.62 4.25
C TYR A 108 2.49 -5.56 5.05
N ALA A 109 3.68 -5.15 4.62
CA ALA A 109 4.41 -4.07 5.30
C ALA A 109 3.66 -2.73 5.24
N TRP A 110 3.01 -2.41 4.11
CA TRP A 110 2.12 -1.24 3.99
C TRP A 110 0.93 -1.30 4.93
N LEU A 111 0.31 -2.49 5.05
CA LEU A 111 -0.80 -2.71 5.95
C LEU A 111 -0.39 -2.48 7.41
N ILE A 112 0.74 -3.05 7.83
CA ILE A 112 1.29 -2.84 9.18
C ILE A 112 1.57 -1.36 9.44
N GLN A 113 2.32 -0.70 8.56
CA GLN A 113 2.69 0.70 8.74
C GLN A 113 1.45 1.57 8.91
N GLY A 114 0.49 1.43 7.98
CA GLY A 114 -0.74 2.23 8.00
C GLY A 114 -1.61 1.95 9.21
N THR A 115 -1.95 0.69 9.46
CA THR A 115 -2.86 0.33 10.55
C THR A 115 -2.23 0.53 11.93
N TRP A 116 -0.92 0.32 12.08
CA TRP A 116 -0.22 0.64 13.31
C TRP A 116 -0.19 2.15 13.57
N PHE A 117 0.01 2.99 12.54
CA PHE A 117 -0.10 4.44 12.70
C PHE A 117 -1.46 4.86 13.27
N TRP A 118 -2.55 4.24 12.83
CA TRP A 118 -3.88 4.44 13.44
C TRP A 118 -3.96 3.93 14.88
N GLN A 119 -3.39 2.75 15.16
CA GLN A 119 -3.34 2.19 16.51
C GLN A 119 -2.57 3.10 17.49
N VAL A 120 -1.46 3.72 17.06
CA VAL A 120 -0.73 4.74 17.82
C VAL A 120 -1.65 5.89 18.20
N GLY A 121 -2.46 6.38 17.25
CA GLY A 121 -3.46 7.41 17.50
C GLY A 121 -4.44 7.03 18.61
N PHE A 122 -4.96 5.80 18.61
CA PHE A 122 -5.86 5.32 19.67
C PHE A 122 -5.19 5.10 21.02
N ILE A 123 -3.91 4.75 21.06
CA ILE A 123 -3.14 4.62 22.31
C ILE A 123 -2.90 6.00 22.93
N LEU A 124 -2.44 6.97 22.14
CA LEU A 124 -2.07 8.29 22.66
C LEU A 124 -3.27 9.22 22.84
N TYR A 125 -4.32 9.05 22.02
CA TYR A 125 -5.53 9.87 22.02
C TYR A 125 -6.78 8.98 22.01
N PRO A 126 -7.03 8.24 23.10
CA PRO A 126 -8.14 7.31 23.18
C PRO A 126 -9.48 8.04 23.00
N PRO A 127 -10.37 7.58 22.09
CA PRO A 127 -11.67 8.22 21.86
C PRO A 127 -12.66 8.00 23.02
N TRP A 128 -12.33 7.11 23.96
CA TRP A 128 -13.11 6.79 25.15
C TRP A 128 -12.29 7.04 26.43
N LYS A 129 -12.91 6.82 27.61
CA LYS A 129 -12.31 7.12 28.93
C LYS A 129 -11.13 6.22 29.35
N SER A 130 -10.68 5.28 28.52
CA SER A 130 -9.52 4.43 28.85
C SER A 130 -8.24 5.25 28.73
N THR A 131 -7.61 5.58 29.85
CA THR A 131 -6.37 6.39 29.84
C THR A 131 -5.14 5.50 29.92
N TRP A 132 -4.23 5.67 28.96
CA TRP A 132 -2.89 5.08 29.02
C TRP A 132 -2.01 5.89 29.97
N ASN A 133 -1.27 5.22 30.85
CA ASN A 133 -0.21 5.86 31.61
C ASN A 133 1.06 5.89 30.75
N VAL A 134 1.38 7.07 30.23
CA VAL A 134 2.48 7.29 29.28
C VAL A 134 3.89 7.12 29.88
N GLU A 135 3.98 7.11 31.21
CA GLU A 135 5.22 6.91 31.97
C GLU A 135 5.34 5.49 32.53
N SER A 136 4.29 4.65 32.40
CA SER A 136 4.27 3.31 32.98
C SER A 136 4.99 2.29 32.09
N HIS A 137 5.98 1.63 32.67
CA HIS A 137 6.65 0.49 32.04
C HIS A 137 5.68 -0.65 31.71
N GLU A 138 4.68 -0.92 32.55
CA GLU A 138 3.69 -1.97 32.31
C GLU A 138 2.86 -1.66 31.04
N HIS A 139 2.42 -0.41 30.89
CA HIS A 139 1.68 0.01 29.71
C HIS A 139 2.55 -0.04 28.45
N MET A 140 3.84 0.26 28.56
CA MET A 140 4.80 0.08 27.48
C MET A 140 4.95 -1.40 27.09
N THR A 141 5.04 -2.32 28.05
CA THR A 141 5.07 -3.76 27.77
C THR A 141 3.78 -4.25 27.12
N ILE A 142 2.61 -3.76 27.56
CA ILE A 142 1.35 -4.10 26.92
C ILE A 142 1.32 -3.58 25.48
N ALA A 143 1.82 -2.36 25.22
CA ALA A 143 1.88 -1.80 23.87
C ALA A 143 2.74 -2.64 22.91
N THR A 144 3.87 -3.21 23.38
CA THR A 144 4.68 -4.12 22.54
C THR A 144 3.96 -5.44 22.28
N VAL A 145 3.24 -5.99 23.27
CA VAL A 145 2.41 -7.19 23.07
C VAL A 145 1.30 -6.92 22.05
N ILE A 146 0.63 -5.77 22.14
CA ILE A 146 -0.38 -5.34 21.17
C ILE A 146 0.25 -5.24 19.78
N PHE A 147 1.44 -4.65 19.64
CA PHE A 147 2.14 -4.60 18.36
C PHE A 147 2.39 -5.98 17.78
N ILE A 148 2.87 -6.94 18.57
CA ILE A 148 3.08 -8.32 18.09
C ILE A 148 1.76 -8.97 17.65
N ALA A 149 0.69 -8.81 18.42
CA ALA A 149 -0.63 -9.30 18.03
C ALA A 149 -1.14 -8.64 16.74
N HIS A 150 -0.84 -7.35 16.57
CA HIS A 150 -1.17 -6.55 15.39
C HIS A 150 -0.49 -7.10 14.13
N LEU A 151 0.79 -7.48 14.20
CA LEU A 151 1.50 -8.13 13.09
C LEU A 151 0.79 -9.43 12.65
N PHE A 152 0.40 -10.28 13.60
CA PHE A 152 -0.34 -11.51 13.28
C PHE A 152 -1.72 -11.24 12.67
N LEU A 153 -2.43 -10.23 13.18
CA LEU A 153 -3.73 -9.83 12.65
C LEU A 153 -3.62 -9.37 11.20
N ASP A 154 -2.65 -8.50 10.89
CA ASP A 154 -2.40 -8.01 9.54
C ASP A 154 -1.99 -9.13 8.59
N ALA A 155 -1.23 -10.12 9.07
CA ALA A 155 -0.82 -11.29 8.28
C ALA A 155 -2.03 -12.16 7.91
N VAL A 156 -2.97 -12.34 8.84
CA VAL A 156 -4.23 -13.04 8.54
C VAL A 156 -5.10 -12.23 7.59
N LEU A 157 -5.20 -10.92 7.82
CA LEU A 157 -6.02 -10.01 7.00
C LEU A 157 -5.56 -9.99 5.54
N ILE A 158 -4.25 -9.85 5.29
CA ILE A 158 -3.73 -9.84 3.91
C ILE A 158 -3.98 -11.17 3.19
N LEU A 159 -3.90 -12.30 3.90
CA LEU A 159 -4.20 -13.62 3.34
C LEU A 159 -5.68 -13.77 3.00
N ILE A 160 -6.58 -13.30 3.87
CA ILE A 160 -8.03 -13.31 3.62
C ILE A 160 -8.36 -12.44 2.40
N LEU A 161 -7.83 -11.22 2.34
CA LEU A 161 -8.06 -10.30 1.22
C LEU A 161 -7.55 -10.88 -0.10
N ASN A 162 -6.35 -11.44 -0.11
CA ASN A 162 -5.80 -12.10 -1.28
C ASN A 162 -6.64 -13.31 -1.71
N GLY A 163 -7.08 -14.14 -0.76
CA GLY A 163 -7.97 -15.28 -1.02
C GLY A 163 -9.30 -14.85 -1.63
N PHE A 164 -9.90 -13.76 -1.12
CA PHE A 164 -11.11 -13.17 -1.68
C PHE A 164 -10.92 -12.67 -3.12
N ILE A 165 -9.82 -11.95 -3.40
CA ILE A 165 -9.50 -11.48 -4.75
C ILE A 165 -9.24 -12.66 -5.70
N ALA A 166 -8.52 -13.69 -5.24
CA ALA A 166 -8.22 -14.88 -6.02
C ALA A 166 -9.48 -15.69 -6.39
N THR A 167 -10.41 -15.84 -5.46
CA THR A 167 -11.68 -16.54 -5.73
C THR A 167 -12.56 -15.75 -6.70
N ARG A 168 -12.69 -14.43 -6.50
CA ARG A 168 -13.46 -13.56 -7.39
C ARG A 168 -12.87 -13.49 -8.80
N SER A 169 -11.55 -13.37 -8.93
CA SER A 169 -10.88 -13.35 -10.24
C SER A 169 -11.00 -14.68 -10.99
N ARG A 170 -10.91 -15.82 -10.29
CA ARG A 170 -11.18 -17.14 -10.89
C ARG A 170 -12.64 -17.28 -11.34
N GLY A 171 -13.59 -16.78 -10.55
CA GLY A 171 -15.02 -16.75 -10.90
C GLY A 171 -15.28 -15.95 -12.18
N ARG A 172 -14.75 -14.71 -12.26
CA ARG A 172 -14.86 -13.87 -13.45
C ARG A 172 -14.28 -14.54 -14.69
N ARG A 173 -13.06 -15.11 -14.62
CA ARG A 173 -12.43 -15.81 -15.75
C ARG A 173 -13.22 -17.04 -16.22
N ARG A 174 -13.89 -17.76 -15.31
CA ARG A 174 -14.76 -18.90 -15.67
C ARG A 174 -16.00 -18.43 -16.42
N LEU A 175 -16.62 -17.34 -15.98
CA LEU A 175 -17.77 -16.73 -16.66
C LEU A 175 -17.37 -16.25 -18.07
N GLU A 176 -16.29 -15.48 -18.19
CA GLU A 176 -15.78 -15.00 -19.49
C GLU A 176 -15.54 -16.15 -20.48
N LYS A 177 -14.94 -17.25 -20.03
CA LYS A 177 -14.77 -18.45 -20.87
C LYS A 177 -16.09 -19.07 -21.30
N GLY A 178 -17.06 -19.19 -20.38
CA GLY A 178 -18.39 -19.72 -20.70
C GLY A 178 -19.14 -18.87 -21.73
N LEU A 179 -19.08 -17.54 -21.60
CA LEU A 179 -19.70 -16.62 -22.57
C LEU A 179 -19.04 -16.72 -23.95
N GLU A 180 -17.71 -16.87 -24.02
CA GLU A 180 -16.99 -17.05 -25.29
C GLU A 180 -17.30 -18.40 -25.96
N GLU A 181 -17.46 -19.47 -25.19
CA GLU A 181 -17.89 -20.79 -25.69
C GLU A 181 -19.33 -20.75 -26.21
N GLU A 182 -20.25 -20.12 -25.46
CA GLU A 182 -21.64 -19.91 -25.88
C GLU A 182 -21.72 -19.09 -27.17
N LYS A 183 -21.02 -17.95 -27.24
CA LYS A 183 -20.95 -17.09 -28.43
C LYS A 183 -20.44 -17.86 -29.66
N LYS A 184 -19.41 -18.69 -29.52
CA LYS A 184 -18.90 -19.55 -30.60
C LYS A 184 -19.94 -20.57 -31.06
N SER A 185 -20.68 -21.18 -30.13
CA SER A 185 -21.74 -22.14 -30.46
C SER A 185 -22.88 -21.49 -31.26
N LEU A 186 -23.33 -20.30 -30.85
CA LEU A 186 -24.38 -19.56 -31.54
C LEU A 186 -23.95 -19.12 -32.95
N LEU A 187 -22.69 -18.69 -33.12
CA LEU A 187 -22.14 -18.35 -34.43
C LEU A 187 -22.09 -19.59 -35.35
N SER A 188 -21.73 -20.76 -34.83
CA SER A 188 -21.73 -22.00 -35.63
C SER A 188 -23.12 -22.53 -36.00
N GLN A 189 -24.16 -22.18 -35.23
CA GLN A 189 -25.55 -22.53 -35.51
C GLN A 189 -26.26 -21.51 -36.41
N GLY A 190 -25.81 -20.25 -36.38
CA GLY A 190 -26.37 -19.14 -37.15
C GLY A 190 -25.75 -18.96 -38.53
N GLU A 191 -24.67 -19.67 -38.86
CA GLU A 191 -24.18 -19.78 -40.25
C GLU A 191 -25.19 -20.61 -41.04
N PRO A 192 -26.00 -20.01 -41.94
CA PRO A 192 -26.81 -20.82 -42.83
C PRO A 192 -25.85 -21.63 -43.68
N ASP A 193 -26.17 -22.90 -43.86
CA ASP A 193 -25.41 -23.85 -44.67
C ASP A 193 -25.28 -23.30 -46.10
N GLU A 194 -24.27 -22.45 -46.36
CA GLU A 194 -23.98 -21.86 -47.68
C GLU A 194 -23.74 -22.98 -48.71
N ALA A 195 -23.39 -24.18 -48.22
CA ALA A 195 -23.27 -25.40 -49.01
C ALA A 195 -24.63 -25.96 -49.48
N VAL A 196 -25.74 -25.68 -48.80
CA VAL A 196 -27.10 -26.07 -49.22
C VAL A 196 -27.69 -25.06 -50.20
N VAL A 197 -27.42 -23.77 -50.02
CA VAL A 197 -27.92 -22.72 -50.95
C VAL A 197 -27.25 -22.83 -52.33
N ARG A 198 -25.95 -23.18 -52.41
CA ARG A 198 -25.24 -23.35 -53.69
C ARG A 198 -25.68 -24.54 -54.54
N LYS A 199 -26.35 -25.55 -53.96
CA LYS A 199 -26.77 -26.76 -54.70
C LYS A 199 -28.16 -26.67 -55.34
N THR A 200 -28.88 -25.57 -55.14
CA THR A 200 -30.28 -25.44 -55.59
C THR A 200 -30.50 -24.52 -56.78
N VAL A 201 -29.46 -23.91 -57.34
CA VAL A 201 -29.59 -23.02 -58.51
C VAL A 201 -29.00 -23.72 -59.75
N PRO A 202 -29.83 -24.26 -60.67
CA PRO A 202 -29.37 -24.69 -61.97
C PRO A 202 -29.03 -23.44 -62.79
N ILE A 203 -27.82 -23.40 -63.33
CA ILE A 203 -27.35 -22.32 -64.22
C ILE A 203 -27.84 -22.65 -65.64
N PRO A 204 -28.62 -21.76 -66.30
CA PRO A 204 -29.03 -21.91 -67.70
C PRO A 204 -27.88 -21.65 -68.70
#